data_AF-A0AAN6JKG0-F1
#
_entry.id   AF-A0AAN6JKG0-F1
#
_cell.length_a   1.000
_cell.length_b   1.000
_cell.length_c   1.000
_cell.angle_alpha   90.00
_cell.angle_beta   90.00
_cell.angle_gamma   90.00
#
_symmetry.space_group_name_H-M   'P 1'
#
loop_
_entity.id
_entity.type
_entity.pdbx_description
1 polymer ?
#
loop_
_entity_poly.entity_id
_entity_poly.type
_entity_poly.pdbx_seq_one_letter_code
_entity_poly.pdbx_strand_id
1 'polypeptide(L)'
;MQTYSLFEHFQETFGEPDSPSYREAQSNFIESLAGYSIISYLLQIKDRHNGNILLDHQGHIIHIDFGFMLGISPGGVGFEAAPFKFPQEYIDILGGMGSEAYERFKALMRSGFRDVRKHAERIIMIVELMQKDSKLPCFALNETCAAQLRDRFQLGLSQTQCDEFVDRLVLTSAGSVYTRLYDRYQSFTQGIL
;
A
#
# COMPACT_ATOMS: atom_id res chain seq x y z
N MET A 1 25.64 8.72 12.97
CA MET A 1 24.83 7.52 13.25
C MET A 1 24.60 6.83 11.93
N GLN A 2 25.05 5.58 11.78
CA GLN A 2 24.74 4.78 10.61
C GLN A 2 23.24 4.49 10.64
N THR A 3 22.50 5.01 9.66
CA THR A 3 21.07 4.70 9.49
C THR A 3 20.95 3.26 9.03
N TYR A 4 20.50 2.39 9.93
CA TYR A 4 20.21 0.99 9.66
C TYR A 4 18.91 0.90 8.86
N SER A 5 19.01 0.39 7.63
CA SER A 5 17.89 0.27 6.70
C SER A 5 17.06 -0.98 6.98
N LEU A 6 15.81 -0.98 6.54
CA LEU A 6 14.95 -2.17 6.62
C LEU A 6 15.52 -3.36 5.84
N PHE A 7 16.23 -3.11 4.73
CA PHE A 7 16.87 -4.17 3.94
C PHE A 7 18.02 -4.85 4.71
N GLU A 8 18.89 -4.07 5.36
CA GLU A 8 19.94 -4.60 6.23
C GLU A 8 19.35 -5.42 7.39
N HIS A 9 18.26 -4.94 7.99
CA HIS A 9 17.52 -5.71 9.00
C HIS A 9 17.02 -7.05 8.48
N PHE A 10 16.49 -7.07 7.26
CA PHE A 10 15.96 -8.26 6.63
C PHE A 10 17.07 -9.30 6.38
N GLN A 11 18.24 -8.84 5.91
CA GLN A 11 19.40 -9.72 5.70
C GLN A 11 19.98 -10.26 7.01
N GLU A 12 20.11 -9.41 8.04
CA GLU A 12 20.60 -9.86 9.35
C GLU A 12 19.66 -10.85 10.03
N THR A 13 18.35 -10.71 9.81
CA THR A 13 17.33 -11.55 10.46
C THR A 13 17.09 -12.86 9.71
N PHE A 14 17.00 -12.81 8.38
CA PHE A 14 16.58 -13.94 7.55
C PHE A 14 17.69 -14.53 6.68
N GLY A 15 18.88 -13.94 6.69
CA GLY A 15 20.04 -14.39 5.91
C GLY A 15 20.12 -13.73 4.52
N GLU A 16 21.02 -14.25 3.69
CA GLU A 16 21.24 -13.72 2.34
C GLU A 16 20.00 -13.86 1.44
N PRO A 17 19.78 -12.97 0.45
CA PRO A 17 18.59 -12.96 -0.42
C PRO A 17 18.22 -14.29 -1.09
N ASP A 18 19.21 -15.14 -1.36
CA ASP A 18 19.01 -16.45 -1.98
C ASP A 18 18.73 -17.59 -1.00
N SER A 19 18.83 -17.33 0.31
CA SER A 19 18.58 -18.33 1.33
C SER A 19 17.09 -18.73 1.39
N PRO A 20 16.78 -19.99 1.76
CA PRO A 20 15.39 -20.42 1.93
C PRO A 20 14.60 -19.56 2.92
N SER A 21 15.24 -19.17 4.03
CA SER A 21 14.65 -18.32 5.07
C SER A 21 14.34 -16.92 4.58
N TYR A 22 15.23 -16.29 3.81
CA TYR A 22 14.95 -14.98 3.21
C TYR A 22 13.80 -15.06 2.22
N ARG A 23 13.76 -16.08 1.36
CA ARG A 23 12.69 -16.24 0.36
C ARG A 23 11.32 -16.47 1.01
N GLU A 24 11.27 -17.23 2.10
CA GLU A 24 10.05 -17.42 2.88
C GLU A 24 9.59 -16.09 3.52
N ALA A 25 10.50 -15.38 4.18
CA ALA A 25 10.18 -14.09 4.77
C ALA A 25 9.77 -13.04 3.73
N GLN A 26 10.42 -13.00 2.57
CA GLN A 26 10.08 -12.12 1.46
C GLN A 26 8.69 -12.46 0.90
N SER A 27 8.32 -13.74 0.84
CA SER A 27 6.97 -14.18 0.46
C SER A 27 5.92 -13.65 1.42
N ASN A 28 6.16 -13.79 2.73
CA ASN A 28 5.27 -13.30 3.79
C ASN A 28 5.15 -11.76 3.76
N PHE A 29 6.26 -11.06 3.50
CA PHE A 29 6.30 -9.62 3.30
C PHE A 29 5.45 -9.20 2.11
N ILE A 30 5.60 -9.86 0.96
CA ILE A 30 4.84 -9.59 -0.27
C ILE A 30 3.32 -9.75 -0.03
N GLU A 31 2.91 -10.84 0.61
CA GLU A 31 1.50 -11.16 0.82
C GLU A 31 0.83 -10.19 1.79
N SER A 32 1.48 -9.92 2.93
CA SER A 32 0.99 -8.94 3.91
C SER A 32 0.98 -7.52 3.33
N LEU A 33 2.02 -7.13 2.58
CA LEU A 33 2.10 -5.84 1.91
C LEU A 33 0.98 -5.63 0.89
N ALA A 34 0.65 -6.64 0.09
CA ALA A 34 -0.47 -6.56 -0.86
C ALA A 34 -1.80 -6.34 -0.12
N GLY A 35 -2.06 -7.12 0.94
CA GLY A 35 -3.27 -6.99 1.74
C GLY A 35 -3.41 -5.61 2.39
N TYR A 36 -2.37 -5.14 3.09
CA TYR A 36 -2.39 -3.84 3.76
C TYR A 36 -2.41 -2.66 2.79
N SER A 37 -1.78 -2.77 1.62
CA SER A 37 -1.86 -1.74 0.56
C SER A 37 -3.29 -1.57 0.05
N ILE A 38 -4.00 -2.67 -0.23
CA ILE A 38 -5.42 -2.65 -0.65
C ILE A 38 -6.30 -2.04 0.45
N ILE A 39 -6.16 -2.49 1.69
CA ILE A 39 -6.97 -2.01 2.81
C ILE A 39 -6.68 -0.52 3.09
N SER A 40 -5.42 -0.11 3.06
CA SER A 40 -5.03 1.30 3.27
C SER A 40 -5.62 2.22 2.21
N TYR A 41 -5.63 1.78 0.95
CA TYR A 41 -6.28 2.51 -0.13
C TYR A 41 -7.80 2.60 0.05
N LEU A 42 -8.47 1.46 0.26
CA LEU A 42 -9.94 1.41 0.37
C LEU A 42 -10.45 2.17 1.59
N LEU A 43 -9.83 1.97 2.75
CA LEU A 43 -10.24 2.61 4.00
C LEU A 43 -9.59 3.97 4.22
N GLN A 44 -8.74 4.45 3.29
CA GLN A 44 -8.01 5.72 3.44
C GLN A 44 -7.34 5.80 4.81
N ILE A 45 -6.58 4.77 5.17
CA ILE A 45 -5.81 4.75 6.41
C ILE A 45 -4.64 5.71 6.24
N LYS A 46 -4.59 6.74 7.08
CA LYS A 46 -3.56 7.79 7.05
C LYS A 46 -2.55 7.59 8.17
N ASP A 47 -1.56 8.47 8.21
CA ASP A 47 -0.53 8.47 9.25
C ASP A 47 0.28 7.15 9.25
N ARG A 48 0.61 6.65 8.05
CA ARG A 48 1.36 5.40 7.84
C ARG A 48 2.86 5.68 7.88
N HIS A 49 3.36 6.02 9.06
CA HIS A 49 4.78 6.20 9.34
C HIS A 49 5.42 4.94 9.92
N ASN A 50 6.76 4.87 9.97
CA ASN A 50 7.50 3.67 10.41
C ASN A 50 7.16 3.21 11.84
N GLY A 51 6.69 4.11 12.72
CA GLY A 51 6.19 3.73 14.06
C GLY A 51 4.85 2.98 14.08
N ASN A 52 4.07 3.01 13.00
CA ASN A 52 2.74 2.39 12.89
C ASN A 52 2.75 1.13 12.01
N ILE A 53 3.92 0.73 11.52
CA ILE A 53 4.10 -0.46 10.68
C ILE A 53 5.15 -1.33 11.33
N LEU A 54 4.71 -2.46 11.87
CA LEU A 54 5.55 -3.45 12.51
C LEU A 54 5.97 -4.50 11.48
N LEU A 55 7.12 -5.13 11.72
CA LEU A 55 7.58 -6.33 11.02
C LEU A 55 7.65 -7.47 12.04
N ASP A 56 7.04 -8.62 11.74
CA ASP A 56 7.14 -9.79 12.62
C ASP A 56 8.37 -10.66 12.30
N HIS A 57 8.61 -11.65 13.16
CA HIS A 57 9.74 -12.58 13.04
C HIS A 57 9.64 -13.56 11.85
N GLN A 58 8.56 -13.51 11.06
CA GLN A 58 8.37 -14.29 9.85
C GLN A 58 8.38 -13.42 8.58
N GLY A 59 8.58 -12.10 8.71
CA GLY A 59 8.63 -11.17 7.59
C GLY A 59 7.30 -10.52 7.23
N HIS A 60 6.22 -10.74 7.99
CA HIS A 60 4.95 -10.05 7.73
C HIS A 60 5.00 -8.61 8.18
N ILE A 61 4.45 -7.70 7.37
CA ILE A 61 4.14 -6.35 7.84
C ILE A 61 2.78 -6.35 8.54
N ILE A 62 2.68 -5.58 9.63
CA ILE A 62 1.47 -5.44 10.43
C ILE A 62 1.23 -3.96 10.69
N HIS A 63 0.12 -3.42 10.21
CA HIS A 63 -0.27 -2.04 10.53
C HIS A 63 -0.96 -2.01 11.89
N ILE A 64 -0.57 -1.05 12.73
CA ILE A 64 -1.21 -0.73 13.99
C ILE A 64 -1.69 0.72 13.98
N ASP A 65 -2.43 1.10 15.03
CA ASP A 65 -2.99 2.44 15.22
C ASP A 65 -3.82 2.93 14.02
N PHE A 66 -5.13 2.72 14.06
CA PHE A 66 -6.04 3.15 12.98
C PHE A 66 -6.79 4.44 13.34
N GLY A 67 -6.20 5.30 14.17
CA GLY A 67 -6.83 6.56 14.62
C GLY A 67 -7.24 7.50 13.48
N PHE A 68 -6.58 7.40 12.32
CA PHE A 68 -6.90 8.15 11.11
C PHE A 68 -7.31 7.23 9.96
N MET A 69 -8.62 7.06 9.80
CA MET A 69 -9.20 6.26 8.72
C MET A 69 -10.42 6.95 8.11
N LEU A 70 -10.85 6.47 6.94
CA LEU A 70 -11.99 6.93 6.17
C LEU A 70 -11.93 8.42 5.80
N GLY A 71 -10.71 8.92 5.58
CA GLY A 71 -10.47 10.27 5.06
C GLY A 71 -10.14 11.33 6.11
N ILE A 72 -10.13 11.01 7.41
CA ILE A 72 -9.51 11.92 8.39
C ILE A 72 -8.00 11.91 8.20
N SER A 73 -7.38 13.09 8.28
CA SER A 73 -5.94 13.26 8.33
C SER A 73 -5.52 14.01 9.60
N PRO A 74 -4.31 13.73 10.14
CA PRO A 74 -3.74 14.56 11.20
C PRO A 74 -3.68 16.02 10.75
N GLY A 75 -4.21 16.93 11.58
CA GLY A 75 -4.20 18.37 11.29
C GLY A 75 -5.16 18.86 10.20
N GLY A 76 -6.01 17.98 9.63
CA GLY A 76 -7.04 18.37 8.67
C GLY A 76 -6.53 18.79 7.28
N VAL A 77 -5.24 18.62 7.01
CA VAL A 77 -4.65 18.93 5.70
C VAL A 77 -4.29 17.63 4.99
N GLY A 78 -4.88 17.41 3.81
CA GLY A 78 -4.71 16.22 2.98
C GLY A 78 -3.32 16.10 2.32
N PHE A 79 -2.26 16.11 3.12
CA PHE A 79 -0.87 16.05 2.64
C PHE A 79 -0.43 14.67 2.14
N GLU A 80 -1.13 13.58 2.47
CA GLU A 80 -0.83 12.25 1.93
C GLU A 80 -1.52 12.04 0.58
N ALA A 81 -0.84 12.45 -0.49
CA ALA A 81 -1.25 12.26 -1.88
C ALA A 81 -1.09 10.81 -2.38
N ALA A 82 -0.27 9.99 -1.70
CA ALA A 82 -0.04 8.60 -2.09
C ALA A 82 -1.24 7.71 -1.71
N PRO A 83 -1.68 6.80 -2.60
CA PRO A 83 -2.75 5.85 -2.31
C PRO A 83 -2.50 4.95 -1.09
N PHE A 84 -1.24 4.54 -0.89
CA PHE A 84 -0.77 3.77 0.26
C PHE A 84 0.75 3.96 0.45
N LYS A 85 1.28 3.47 1.58
CA LYS A 85 2.70 3.57 1.94
C LYS A 85 3.52 2.56 1.13
N PHE A 86 4.37 3.04 0.22
CA PHE A 86 5.24 2.18 -0.59
C PHE A 86 6.62 2.83 -0.83
N PRO A 87 7.46 2.92 0.22
CA PRO A 87 8.78 3.54 0.16
C PRO A 87 9.81 2.68 -0.60
N GLN A 88 10.97 3.30 -0.90
CA GLN A 88 12.11 2.62 -1.52
C GLN A 88 12.54 1.36 -0.77
N GLU A 89 12.55 1.40 0.56
CA GLU A 89 12.97 0.26 1.39
C GLU A 89 12.14 -1.01 1.14
N TYR A 90 10.86 -0.87 0.76
CA TYR A 90 10.02 -2.02 0.42
C TYR A 90 10.40 -2.56 -0.96
N ILE A 91 10.68 -1.67 -1.91
CA ILE A 91 11.14 -2.04 -3.26
C ILE A 91 12.50 -2.75 -3.18
N ASP A 92 13.38 -2.33 -2.27
CA ASP A 92 14.68 -2.97 -2.04
C ASP A 92 14.51 -4.40 -1.53
N ILE A 93 13.61 -4.64 -0.56
CA ILE A 93 13.26 -6.00 -0.11
C ILE A 93 12.69 -6.84 -1.26
N LEU A 94 11.86 -6.24 -2.11
CA LEU A 94 11.32 -6.91 -3.29
C LEU A 94 12.39 -7.21 -4.35
N GLY A 95 13.62 -6.70 -4.22
CA GLY A 95 14.68 -6.89 -5.21
C GLY A 95 14.58 -5.95 -6.42
N GLY A 96 13.86 -4.83 -6.28
CA GLY A 96 13.68 -3.82 -7.32
C GLY A 96 12.43 -4.02 -8.18
N MET A 97 12.05 -2.99 -8.95
CA MET A 97 10.82 -2.98 -9.76
C MET A 97 10.80 -3.97 -10.93
N GLY A 98 11.96 -4.49 -11.35
CA GLY A 98 12.07 -5.49 -12.43
C GLY A 98 12.15 -6.94 -11.93
N SER A 99 12.04 -7.15 -10.63
CA SER A 99 12.17 -8.48 -10.02
C SER A 99 10.89 -9.31 -10.15
N GLU A 100 11.05 -10.63 -10.04
CA GLU A 100 9.92 -11.57 -9.94
C GLU A 100 9.06 -11.30 -8.68
N ALA A 101 9.69 -10.93 -7.57
CA ALA A 101 9.01 -10.58 -6.33
C ALA A 101 8.13 -9.34 -6.45
N TYR A 102 8.59 -8.30 -7.17
CA TYR A 102 7.77 -7.11 -7.45
C TYR A 102 6.58 -7.43 -8.38
N GLU A 103 6.79 -8.26 -9.41
CA GLU A 103 5.69 -8.70 -10.27
C GLU A 103 4.69 -9.60 -9.51
N ARG A 104 5.17 -10.43 -8.58
CA ARG A 104 4.29 -11.20 -7.67
C ARG A 104 3.46 -10.28 -6.79
N PHE A 105 4.05 -9.23 -6.21
CA PHE A 105 3.32 -8.21 -5.45
C PHE A 105 2.22 -7.55 -6.30
N LYS A 106 2.53 -7.11 -7.52
CA LYS A 106 1.51 -6.57 -8.44
C LYS A 106 0.41 -7.57 -8.80
N ALA A 107 0.76 -8.84 -9.03
CA ALA A 107 -0.21 -9.89 -9.30
C ALA A 107 -1.18 -10.09 -8.13
N LEU A 108 -0.66 -10.11 -6.90
CA LEU A 108 -1.47 -10.19 -5.68
C LEU A 108 -2.32 -8.94 -5.47
N MET A 109 -1.79 -7.73 -5.72
CA MET A 109 -2.57 -6.49 -5.68
C MET A 109 -3.77 -6.54 -6.62
N ARG A 110 -3.55 -6.96 -7.89
CA ARG A 110 -4.63 -7.09 -8.89
C ARG A 110 -5.66 -8.14 -8.47
N SER A 111 -5.20 -9.33 -8.05
CA SER A 111 -6.11 -10.40 -7.63
C SER A 111 -6.92 -10.00 -6.38
N GLY A 112 -6.23 -9.54 -5.33
CA GLY A 112 -6.86 -9.14 -4.08
C GLY A 112 -7.85 -7.99 -4.27
N PHE A 113 -7.53 -7.01 -5.11
CA PHE A 113 -8.45 -5.91 -5.40
C PHE A 113 -9.69 -6.40 -6.17
N ARG A 114 -9.56 -7.32 -7.13
CA ARG A 114 -10.74 -7.96 -7.76
C ARG A 114 -11.57 -8.77 -6.78
N ASP A 115 -10.92 -9.48 -5.85
CA ASP A 115 -11.62 -10.32 -4.87
C ASP A 115 -12.38 -9.48 -3.86
N VAL A 116 -11.79 -8.40 -3.32
CA VAL A 116 -12.50 -7.50 -2.40
C VAL A 116 -13.66 -6.76 -3.08
N ARG A 117 -13.55 -6.44 -4.39
CA ARG A 117 -14.66 -5.86 -5.18
C ARG A 117 -15.90 -6.74 -5.21
N LYS A 118 -15.76 -8.07 -5.22
CA LYS A 118 -16.90 -9.02 -5.15
C LYS A 118 -17.68 -8.90 -3.84
N HIS A 119 -17.07 -8.33 -2.80
CA HIS A 119 -17.65 -8.15 -1.47
C HIS A 119 -17.91 -6.68 -1.12
N ALA A 120 -17.79 -5.76 -2.08
CA ALA A 120 -17.87 -4.32 -1.86
C ALA A 120 -19.16 -3.89 -1.16
N GLU A 121 -20.32 -4.35 -1.65
CA GLU A 121 -21.64 -3.95 -1.09
C GLU A 121 -21.76 -4.30 0.40
N ARG A 122 -21.24 -5.46 0.82
CA ARG A 122 -21.26 -5.85 2.23
C ARG A 122 -20.37 -4.93 3.07
N ILE A 123 -19.18 -4.58 2.58
CA ILE A 123 -18.25 -3.70 3.29
C ILE A 123 -18.83 -2.28 3.37
N ILE A 124 -19.37 -1.76 2.27
CA ILE A 124 -19.99 -0.43 2.20
C ILE A 124 -21.17 -0.36 3.17
N MET A 125 -22.04 -1.37 3.18
CA MET A 125 -23.19 -1.42 4.09
C MET A 125 -22.78 -1.40 5.56
N ILE A 126 -21.72 -2.12 5.94
CA ILE A 126 -21.19 -2.06 7.32
C ILE A 126 -20.78 -0.63 7.67
N VAL A 127 -20.08 0.05 6.76
CA VAL A 127 -19.64 1.44 6.97
C VAL A 127 -20.83 2.40 7.03
N GLU A 128 -21.85 2.24 6.18
CA GLU A 128 -23.10 3.01 6.22
C GLU A 128 -23.83 2.86 7.56
N LEU A 129 -23.93 1.63 8.07
CA LEU A 129 -24.56 1.36 9.37
C LEU A 129 -23.75 1.96 10.52
N MET A 130 -22.42 1.86 10.48
CA MET A 130 -21.53 2.44 11.49
C MET A 130 -21.51 3.97 11.47
N GLN A 131 -21.82 4.59 10.32
CA GLN A 131 -21.84 6.04 10.16
C GLN A 131 -23.05 6.68 10.84
N LYS A 132 -24.20 5.99 10.85
CA LYS A 132 -25.44 6.50 11.43
C LYS A 132 -25.29 6.78 12.93
N ASP A 133 -25.53 8.02 13.33
CA ASP A 133 -25.46 8.50 14.73
C ASP A 133 -24.11 8.24 15.42
N SER A 134 -23.03 8.10 14.64
CA SER A 134 -21.71 7.76 15.14
C SER A 134 -21.03 8.94 15.81
N LYS A 135 -20.39 8.68 16.96
CA LYS A 135 -19.53 9.65 17.66
C LYS A 135 -18.06 9.54 17.26
N LEU A 136 -17.73 8.61 16.37
CA LEU A 136 -16.35 8.44 15.91
C LEU A 136 -15.96 9.62 15.00
N PRO A 137 -14.75 10.19 15.17
CA PRO A 137 -14.31 11.33 14.37
C PRO A 137 -14.39 11.11 12.85
N CYS A 138 -14.24 9.86 12.37
CA CYS A 138 -14.25 9.52 10.94
C CYS A 138 -15.60 9.68 10.27
N PHE A 139 -16.67 9.59 11.06
CA PHE A 139 -18.04 9.73 10.58
C PHE A 139 -18.64 11.09 10.90
N ALA A 140 -18.19 11.73 11.98
CA ALA A 140 -18.68 13.04 12.42
C ALA A 140 -18.46 14.17 11.39
N LEU A 141 -17.47 14.03 10.51
CA LEU A 141 -17.09 15.05 9.52
C LEU A 141 -17.49 14.68 8.09
N ASN A 142 -18.02 13.48 7.85
CA ASN A 142 -18.13 12.93 6.50
C ASN A 142 -19.41 12.11 6.30
N GLU A 143 -20.54 12.80 6.13
CA GLU A 143 -21.80 12.16 5.73
C GLU A 143 -21.69 11.42 4.38
N THR A 144 -20.67 11.75 3.57
CA THR A 144 -20.36 11.08 2.30
C THR A 144 -19.37 9.92 2.42
N CYS A 145 -18.97 9.51 3.63
CA CYS A 145 -17.92 8.52 3.85
C CYS A 145 -18.17 7.21 3.10
N ALA A 146 -19.37 6.64 3.23
CA ALA A 146 -19.75 5.42 2.52
C ALA A 146 -19.76 5.60 0.99
N ALA A 147 -20.23 6.73 0.49
CA ALA A 147 -20.23 7.05 -0.94
C ALA A 147 -18.79 7.15 -1.49
N GLN A 148 -17.91 7.84 -0.78
CA GLN A 148 -16.49 7.92 -1.15
C GLN A 148 -15.80 6.55 -1.10
N LEU A 149 -16.17 5.69 -0.14
CA LEU A 149 -15.70 4.30 -0.09
C LEU A 149 -16.16 3.51 -1.31
N ARG A 150 -17.43 3.66 -1.70
CA ARG A 150 -17.98 3.04 -2.91
C ARG A 150 -17.20 3.45 -4.16
N ASP A 151 -16.88 4.73 -4.30
CA ASP A 151 -16.11 5.23 -5.43
C ASP A 151 -14.73 4.56 -5.51
N ARG A 152 -14.07 4.34 -4.36
CA ARG A 152 -12.76 3.66 -4.31
C ARG A 152 -12.82 2.18 -4.71
N PHE A 153 -13.97 1.52 -4.63
CA PHE A 153 -14.11 0.15 -5.15
C PHE A 153 -14.14 0.08 -6.69
N GLN A 154 -14.34 1.22 -7.38
CA GLN A 154 -14.28 1.29 -8.85
C GLN A 154 -15.16 0.21 -9.52
N LEU A 155 -16.39 0.04 -9.03
CA LEU A 155 -17.27 -1.07 -9.42
C LEU A 155 -17.67 -1.07 -10.91
N GLY A 156 -17.62 0.10 -11.56
CA GLY A 156 -17.92 0.22 -13.00
C GLY A 156 -16.81 -0.26 -13.93
N LEU A 157 -15.59 -0.53 -13.44
CA LEU A 157 -14.49 -0.95 -14.29
C LEU A 157 -14.61 -2.42 -14.70
N SER A 158 -14.27 -2.72 -15.95
CA SER A 158 -14.05 -4.10 -16.39
C SER A 158 -12.86 -4.73 -15.66
N GLN A 159 -12.66 -6.04 -15.82
CA GLN A 159 -11.51 -6.71 -15.22
C GLN A 159 -10.17 -6.14 -15.71
N THR A 160 -10.00 -5.93 -17.01
CA THR A 160 -8.77 -5.35 -17.57
C THR A 160 -8.53 -3.93 -17.09
N GLN A 161 -9.57 -3.09 -17.09
CA GLN A 161 -9.48 -1.71 -16.60
C GLN A 161 -9.16 -1.64 -15.11
N CYS A 162 -9.67 -2.60 -14.33
CA CYS A 162 -9.35 -2.73 -12.92
C CYS A 162 -7.88 -3.07 -12.69
N ASP A 163 -7.32 -3.96 -13.50
CA ASP A 163 -5.91 -4.33 -13.40
C ASP A 163 -5.00 -3.13 -13.72
N GLU A 164 -5.31 -2.40 -14.80
CA GLU A 164 -4.62 -1.14 -15.15
C GLU A 164 -4.78 -0.05 -14.08
N PHE A 165 -5.93 0.02 -13.42
CA PHE A 165 -6.16 0.93 -12.31
C PHE A 165 -5.28 0.58 -11.11
N VAL A 166 -5.20 -0.68 -10.73
CA VAL A 166 -4.35 -1.16 -9.63
C VAL A 166 -2.87 -0.94 -9.93
N ASP A 167 -2.42 -1.22 -11.16
CA ASP A 167 -1.03 -0.97 -11.57
C ASP A 167 -0.68 0.52 -11.45
N ARG A 168 -1.61 1.43 -11.79
CA ARG A 168 -1.43 2.87 -11.55
C ARG A 168 -1.37 3.21 -10.07
N LEU A 169 -2.19 2.61 -9.21
CA LEU A 169 -2.11 2.84 -7.75
C LEU A 169 -0.74 2.47 -7.18
N VAL A 170 -0.19 1.32 -7.61
CA VAL A 170 1.15 0.88 -7.22
C VAL A 170 2.20 1.89 -7.68
N LEU A 171 2.13 2.30 -8.95
CA LEU A 171 3.07 3.26 -9.52
C LEU A 171 3.04 4.62 -8.82
N THR A 172 1.84 5.16 -8.57
CA THR A 172 1.66 6.43 -7.86
C THR A 172 2.15 6.34 -6.42
N SER A 173 1.94 5.21 -5.75
CA SER A 173 2.42 5.00 -4.37
C SER A 173 3.94 4.91 -4.30
N ALA A 174 4.59 4.41 -5.35
CA ALA A 174 6.04 4.46 -5.52
C ALA A 174 6.57 5.85 -5.93
N GLY A 175 5.72 6.88 -6.01
CA GLY A 175 5.97 8.15 -6.71
C GLY A 175 7.31 8.84 -6.42
N SER A 176 7.76 8.93 -5.16
CA SER A 176 9.06 9.56 -4.85
C SER A 176 10.26 8.76 -5.37
N VAL A 177 10.08 7.45 -5.55
CA VAL A 177 11.06 6.54 -6.17
C VAL A 177 10.98 6.65 -7.68
N TYR A 178 9.75 6.62 -8.20
CA TYR A 178 9.47 6.69 -9.63
C TYR A 178 10.01 7.98 -10.27
N THR A 179 9.78 9.15 -9.66
CA THR A 179 10.31 10.42 -10.17
C THR A 179 11.84 10.38 -10.26
N ARG A 180 12.54 9.95 -9.19
CA ARG A 180 14.02 9.84 -9.20
C ARG A 180 14.55 8.86 -10.23
N LEU A 181 13.85 7.75 -10.49
CA LEU A 181 14.28 6.76 -11.48
C LEU A 181 13.92 7.16 -12.92
N TYR A 182 12.77 7.79 -13.15
CA TYR A 182 12.39 8.34 -14.45
C TYR A 182 13.36 9.46 -14.86
N ASP A 183 13.74 10.32 -13.92
CA ASP A 183 14.75 11.35 -14.12
C ASP A 183 16.11 10.72 -14.48
N ARG A 184 16.52 9.63 -13.81
CA ARG A 184 17.74 8.87 -14.17
C ARG A 184 17.64 8.18 -15.52
N TYR A 185 16.51 7.59 -15.86
CA TYR A 185 16.30 6.95 -17.15
C TYR A 185 16.32 7.98 -18.29
N GLN A 186 15.71 9.15 -18.08
CA GLN A 186 15.78 10.27 -19.01
C GLN A 186 17.21 10.81 -19.15
N SER A 187 17.96 10.97 -18.06
CA SER A 187 19.35 11.44 -18.13
C SER A 187 20.23 10.46 -18.91
N PHE A 188 20.04 9.14 -18.74
CA PHE A 188 20.76 8.11 -19.48
C PHE A 188 20.37 8.03 -20.96
N THR A 189 19.08 8.20 -21.29
CA THR A 189 18.59 8.08 -22.66
C THR A 189 18.71 9.36 -23.49
N GLN A 190 18.71 10.53 -22.85
CA GLN A 190 18.87 11.83 -23.52
C GLN A 190 20.28 12.42 -23.40
N GLY A 191 21.20 11.76 -22.68
CA GLY A 191 22.61 12.17 -22.62
C GLY A 191 22.85 13.54 -21.98
N ILE A 192 21.96 13.99 -21.10
CA ILE A 192 22.13 15.25 -20.36
C ILE A 192 22.79 14.92 -19.02
N LEU A 193 24.07 15.28 -18.93
CA LEU A 193 24.87 15.36 -17.69
C LEU A 193 24.43 16.56 -16.85
#